data_AF-A0A0B6ZE59-F1
#
_entry.id   AF-A0A0B6ZE59-F1
#
_cell.length_a   1.000
_cell.length_b   1.000
_cell.length_c   1.000
_cell.angle_alpha   90.00
_cell.angle_beta   90.00
_cell.angle_gamma   90.00
#
_symmetry.space_group_name_H-M   'P 1'
#
loop_
_entity.id
_entity.type
_entity.pdbx_description
1 polymer ?
#
loop_
_entity_poly.entity_id
_entity_poly.type
_entity_poly.pdbx_seq_one_letter_code
_entity_poly.pdbx_strand_id
1 'polypeptide(L)'
;SEQAQNSQWRSIPLWQTLTPAADEQNDTSDVSGSFAAEEDEQEEVTLETLLSKVGLQDKVSLFQEEQIDVDSLIMCSENDLKDIGLPMGPRKKLLGFLKEEQERKEKIKERTERKKREEKENNEKKIRAANVATVDTSGTSHDDRYVTAKYIRGQFGAGQLKVTYPQLDFSPTALFALGSPIAV
;
A
#
# COMPACT_ATOMS: atom_id res chain seq x y z
N SER A 1 35.94 -53.69 50.83
CA SER A 1 34.72 -54.42 50.46
C SER A 1 33.55 -53.75 51.15
N GLU A 2 32.45 -53.36 50.52
CA GLU A 2 32.01 -53.52 49.14
C GLU A 2 30.86 -52.53 48.91
N GLN A 3 30.67 -52.14 47.65
CA GLN A 3 29.64 -51.24 47.16
C GLN A 3 28.24 -51.90 47.17
N ALA A 4 27.20 -51.06 47.27
CA ALA A 4 25.96 -51.15 46.47
C ALA A 4 25.14 -49.88 46.73
N GLN A 5 25.40 -48.77 46.04
CA GLN A 5 24.60 -48.25 44.91
C GLN A 5 23.14 -48.75 44.76
N ASN A 6 22.27 -47.74 44.64
CA ASN A 6 21.17 -47.60 43.66
C ASN A 6 19.75 -47.57 44.26
N SER A 7 19.07 -46.44 44.04
CA SER A 7 17.61 -46.26 43.86
C SER A 7 17.33 -44.74 43.90
N GLN A 8 17.71 -44.01 42.84
CA GLN A 8 16.83 -43.72 41.71
C GLN A 8 15.72 -42.73 42.10
N TRP A 9 16.07 -41.45 42.28
CA TRP A 9 15.12 -40.35 42.26
C TRP A 9 14.68 -40.15 40.81
N ARG A 10 13.59 -40.83 40.40
CA ARG A 10 12.96 -40.51 39.12
C ARG A 10 12.26 -39.16 39.27
N SER A 11 12.81 -38.15 38.62
CA SER A 11 12.10 -36.91 38.29
C SER A 11 10.78 -37.26 37.62
N ILE A 12 9.68 -36.91 38.27
CA ILE A 12 8.36 -36.96 37.65
C ILE A 12 8.19 -35.63 36.89
N PRO A 13 8.03 -35.65 35.56
CA PRO A 13 7.83 -34.43 34.81
C PRO A 13 6.42 -33.87 35.10
N LEU A 14 6.34 -32.55 35.24
CA LEU A 14 5.16 -31.79 35.69
C LEU A 14 3.91 -31.91 34.77
N TRP A 15 3.99 -32.65 33.67
CA TRP A 15 2.86 -32.82 32.75
C TRP A 15 1.96 -34.01 33.07
N GLN A 16 2.22 -34.78 34.14
CA GLN A 16 1.44 -35.98 34.47
C GLN A 16 0.56 -35.79 35.71
N THR A 17 -0.57 -35.09 35.54
CA THR A 17 -1.86 -35.44 36.18
C THR A 17 -2.99 -35.02 35.24
N LEU A 18 -3.78 -35.98 34.79
CA LEU A 18 -4.99 -35.75 33.99
C LEU A 18 -6.10 -36.63 34.55
N THR A 19 -7.20 -36.04 35.01
CA THR A 19 -8.52 -36.69 35.00
C THR A 19 -9.60 -35.69 34.56
N PRO A 20 -10.61 -36.12 33.79
CA PRO A 20 -11.53 -35.25 33.07
C PRO A 20 -12.93 -35.18 33.71
N ALA A 21 -13.63 -34.07 33.52
CA ALA A 21 -15.09 -34.00 33.66
C ALA A 21 -15.65 -32.99 32.65
N ALA A 22 -16.43 -33.54 31.72
CA ALA A 22 -17.35 -32.88 30.80
C ALA A 22 -18.47 -32.16 31.59
N ASP A 23 -19.34 -31.30 31.07
CA ASP A 23 -19.76 -30.89 29.73
C ASP A 23 -20.64 -29.64 29.95
N GLU A 24 -20.69 -28.68 29.02
CA GLU A 24 -21.91 -27.97 28.57
C GLU A 24 -21.57 -26.72 27.73
N GLN A 25 -21.56 -26.96 26.41
CA GLN A 25 -22.26 -26.20 25.37
C GLN A 25 -22.42 -24.68 25.57
N ASN A 26 -21.66 -23.90 24.79
CA ASN A 26 -22.24 -22.76 24.08
C ASN A 26 -21.50 -22.46 22.76
N ASP A 27 -22.28 -22.58 21.68
CA ASP A 27 -22.20 -21.93 20.37
C ASP A 27 -20.85 -21.55 19.76
N THR A 28 -20.47 -22.33 18.74
CA THR A 28 -19.50 -21.97 17.71
C THR A 28 -20.12 -20.96 16.75
N SER A 29 -20.10 -19.67 17.10
CA SER A 29 -20.16 -18.61 16.09
C SER A 29 -18.76 -18.37 15.53
N ASP A 30 -18.55 -18.89 14.33
CA ASP A 30 -17.48 -18.58 13.39
C ASP A 30 -17.30 -17.06 13.24
N VAL A 31 -16.45 -16.47 14.09
CA VAL A 31 -15.80 -15.19 13.78
C VAL A 31 -14.52 -15.54 13.05
N SER A 32 -14.69 -15.74 11.74
CA SER A 32 -13.68 -15.42 10.74
C SER A 32 -13.40 -13.91 10.84
N GLY A 33 -12.64 -13.56 11.87
CA GLY A 33 -12.06 -12.25 12.09
C GLY A 33 -10.95 -12.08 11.08
N SER A 34 -11.33 -11.52 9.93
CA SER A 34 -10.46 -11.06 8.87
C SER A 34 -9.17 -10.42 9.41
N PHE A 35 -8.05 -11.11 9.26
CA PHE A 35 -6.73 -10.50 9.19
C PHE A 35 -6.64 -9.74 7.85
N ALA A 36 -7.32 -8.60 7.76
CA ALA A 36 -7.30 -7.75 6.57
C ALA A 36 -7.68 -6.32 6.93
N ALA A 37 -6.89 -5.73 7.83
CA ALA A 37 -6.66 -4.29 7.90
C ALA A 37 -5.45 -4.11 8.83
N GLU A 38 -4.25 -4.42 8.33
CA GLU A 38 -3.13 -3.56 8.73
C GLU A 38 -3.47 -2.22 8.08
N GLU A 39 -4.25 -1.41 8.80
CA GLU A 39 -4.15 0.02 8.65
C GLU A 39 -2.65 0.30 8.75
N ASP A 40 -2.08 0.75 7.64
CA ASP A 40 -0.83 1.51 7.66
C ASP A 40 -1.12 2.77 8.49
N GLU A 41 -1.35 2.63 9.80
CA GLU A 41 -0.95 3.64 10.75
C GLU A 41 0.53 3.80 10.43
N GLN A 42 0.84 4.89 9.71
CA GLN A 42 2.16 5.46 9.80
C GLN A 42 2.34 5.83 11.27
N GLU A 43 2.63 4.83 12.12
CA GLU A 43 3.23 5.03 13.42
C GLU A 43 4.47 5.85 13.10
N GLU A 44 4.36 7.14 13.35
CA GLU A 44 5.47 8.07 13.23
C GLU A 44 6.59 7.43 14.03
N VAL A 45 7.63 6.98 13.33
CA VAL A 45 8.70 6.21 13.95
C VAL A 45 9.51 7.23 14.75
N THR A 46 9.08 7.47 15.99
CA THR A 46 9.77 8.34 16.93
C THR A 46 11.08 7.69 17.37
N LEU A 47 12.02 8.52 17.84
CA LEU A 47 13.30 8.04 18.34
C LEU A 47 13.12 7.09 19.54
N GLU A 48 12.16 7.41 20.41
CA GLU A 48 11.84 6.66 21.62
C GLU A 48 11.35 5.25 21.30
N THR A 49 10.44 5.10 20.32
CA THR A 49 9.91 3.79 19.92
C THR A 49 11.00 2.94 19.27
N LEU A 50 11.89 3.55 18.49
CA LEU A 50 13.01 2.86 17.86
C LEU A 50 14.03 2.37 18.90
N LEU A 51 14.45 3.24 19.81
CA LEU A 51 15.38 2.86 20.88
C LEU A 51 14.78 1.81 21.82
N SER A 52 13.48 1.89 22.10
CA SER A 52 12.77 0.88 22.89
C SER A 52 12.79 -0.51 22.23
N LYS A 53 12.61 -0.60 20.90
CA LYS A 53 12.72 -1.88 20.15
C LYS A 53 14.11 -2.51 20.26
N VAL A 54 15.15 -1.68 20.38
CA VAL A 54 16.54 -2.14 20.58
C VAL A 54 16.87 -2.43 22.05
N GLY A 55 16.05 -1.95 22.99
CA GLY A 55 16.29 -2.04 24.44
C GLY A 55 17.25 -0.97 24.96
N LEU A 56 17.21 0.23 24.36
CA LEU A 56 18.01 1.41 24.68
C LEU A 56 17.15 2.60 25.15
N GLN A 57 15.93 2.35 25.64
CA GLN A 57 15.01 3.39 26.10
C GLN A 57 15.59 4.28 27.22
N ASP A 58 16.49 3.74 28.05
CA ASP A 58 17.15 4.48 29.13
C ASP A 58 18.19 5.49 28.62
N LYS A 59 18.53 5.43 27.32
CA LYS A 59 19.56 6.26 26.68
C LYS A 59 18.98 7.35 25.79
N VAL A 60 17.66 7.48 25.70
CA VAL A 60 16.96 8.49 24.87
C VAL A 60 17.52 9.90 25.09
N SER A 61 17.73 10.29 26.36
CA SER A 61 18.23 11.63 26.70
C SER A 61 19.63 11.93 26.13
N LEU A 62 20.51 10.93 25.98
CA LEU A 62 21.83 11.13 25.38
C LEU A 62 21.72 11.50 23.90
N PHE A 63 20.80 10.86 23.18
CA PHE A 63 20.56 11.18 21.77
C PHE A 63 19.90 12.55 21.62
N GLN A 64 19.00 12.93 22.53
CA GLN A 64 18.36 14.26 22.51
C GLN A 64 19.36 15.39 22.84
N GLU A 65 20.27 15.18 23.79
CA GLU A 65 21.32 16.14 24.16
C GLU A 65 22.28 16.40 22.98
N GLU A 66 22.64 15.34 22.25
CA GLU A 66 23.46 15.40 21.03
C GLU A 66 22.65 15.79 19.77
N GLN A 67 21.36 16.13 19.92
CA GLN A 67 20.45 16.53 18.83
C GLN A 67 20.36 15.51 17.68
N ILE A 68 20.36 14.23 18.02
CA ILE A 68 20.25 13.13 17.05
C ILE A 68 18.79 12.78 16.86
N ASP A 69 18.27 13.04 15.66
CA ASP A 69 16.97 12.56 15.22
C ASP A 69 17.04 11.18 14.55
N VAL A 70 15.89 10.65 14.13
CA VAL A 70 15.80 9.32 13.53
C VAL A 70 16.56 9.24 12.21
N ASP A 71 16.52 10.31 11.40
CA ASP A 71 17.21 10.36 10.12
C ASP A 71 18.74 10.45 10.30
N SER A 72 19.22 11.26 11.25
CA SER A 72 20.65 11.34 11.58
C SER A 72 21.16 10.02 12.16
N LEU A 73 20.35 9.34 12.99
CA LEU A 73 20.72 8.06 13.57
C LEU A 73 20.97 6.98 12.51
N ILE A 74 20.25 7.01 11.39
CA ILE A 74 20.45 6.08 10.26
C ILE A 74 21.79 6.36 9.55
N MET A 75 22.30 7.60 9.61
CA MET A 75 23.56 8.00 9.01
C MET A 75 24.78 7.85 9.94
N CYS A 76 24.55 7.63 11.24
CA CYS A 76 25.62 7.48 12.22
C CYS A 76 26.49 6.24 11.98
N SER A 77 27.80 6.42 12.08
CA SER A 77 28.79 5.36 12.07
C SER A 77 29.03 4.76 13.47
N GLU A 78 29.76 3.64 13.53
CA GLU A 78 30.17 3.04 14.79
C GLU A 78 31.05 3.99 15.64
N ASN A 79 31.75 4.94 15.02
CA ASN A 79 32.54 5.94 15.74
C ASN A 79 31.65 7.01 16.38
N ASP A 80 30.64 7.52 15.68
CA ASP A 80 29.74 8.54 16.21
C ASP A 80 29.02 8.02 17.46
N LEU A 81 28.54 6.77 17.41
CA LEU A 81 27.93 6.10 18.56
C LEU A 81 28.90 5.86 19.72
N LYS A 82 30.21 5.75 19.44
CA LYS A 82 31.24 5.68 20.47
C LYS A 82 31.37 7.02 21.21
N ASP A 83 31.36 8.11 20.45
CA ASP A 83 31.64 9.44 20.97
C ASP A 83 30.48 9.95 21.85
N ILE A 84 29.25 9.51 21.56
CA ILE A 84 28.05 9.69 22.41
C ILE A 84 28.13 8.85 23.71
N GLY A 85 29.11 7.95 23.83
CA GLY A 85 29.37 7.18 25.05
C GLY A 85 28.70 5.80 25.10
N LEU A 86 28.29 5.22 23.97
CA LEU A 86 27.76 3.85 23.96
C LEU A 86 28.87 2.78 24.00
N PRO A 87 28.75 1.76 24.86
CA PRO A 87 29.67 0.64 24.87
C PRO A 87 29.48 -0.24 23.62
N MET A 88 30.49 -1.06 23.32
CA MET A 88 30.58 -1.89 22.11
C MET A 88 29.32 -2.73 21.82
N GLY A 89 28.69 -3.30 22.86
CA GLY A 89 27.55 -4.20 22.73
C GLY A 89 26.29 -3.50 22.19
N PRO A 90 25.70 -2.56 22.94
CA PRO A 90 24.54 -1.78 22.50
C PRO A 90 24.75 -1.09 21.15
N ARG A 91 25.95 -0.57 20.92
CA ARG A 91 26.32 0.07 19.67
C ARG A 91 26.18 -0.84 18.45
N LYS A 92 26.75 -2.05 18.52
CA LYS A 92 26.64 -3.04 17.45
C LYS A 92 25.21 -3.53 17.27
N LYS A 93 24.46 -3.68 18.38
CA LYS A 93 23.06 -4.07 18.36
C LYS A 93 22.20 -3.05 17.61
N LEU A 94 22.40 -1.76 17.90
CA LEU A 94 21.67 -0.66 17.26
C LEU A 94 21.93 -0.59 15.74
N LEU A 95 23.20 -0.64 15.33
CA LEU A 95 23.55 -0.62 13.90
C LEU A 95 22.99 -1.84 13.14
N GLY A 96 23.02 -3.03 13.76
CA GLY A 96 22.43 -4.23 13.18
C GLY A 96 20.92 -4.10 12.97
N PHE A 97 20.22 -3.60 13.99
CA PHE A 97 18.78 -3.37 13.92
C PHE A 97 18.39 -2.34 12.85
N LEU A 98 19.10 -1.21 12.76
CA LEU A 98 18.83 -0.17 11.76
C LEU A 98 18.99 -0.69 10.34
N LYS A 99 20.03 -1.50 10.10
CA LYS A 99 20.27 -2.13 8.79
C LYS A 99 19.14 -3.08 8.40
N GLU A 100 18.72 -3.95 9.32
CA GLU A 100 17.62 -4.88 9.09
C GLU A 100 16.29 -4.14 8.81
N GLU A 101 16.02 -3.10 9.59
CA GLU A 101 14.84 -2.25 9.42
C GLU A 101 14.83 -1.55 8.06
N GLN A 102 15.98 -1.04 7.61
CA GLN A 102 16.10 -0.41 6.30
C GLN A 102 15.82 -1.40 5.17
N GLU A 103 16.45 -2.58 5.20
CA GLU A 103 16.21 -3.64 4.22
C GLU A 103 14.74 -4.10 4.19
N ARG A 104 14.10 -4.19 5.36
CA ARG A 104 12.68 -4.53 5.49
C ARG A 104 11.80 -3.46 4.86
N LYS A 105 12.04 -2.19 5.19
CA LYS A 105 11.29 -1.05 4.64
C LYS A 105 11.43 -0.94 3.12
N GLU A 106 12.62 -1.19 2.57
CA GLU A 106 12.85 -1.19 1.12
C GLU A 106 12.04 -2.29 0.42
N LYS A 107 12.06 -3.52 0.94
CA LYS A 107 11.26 -4.64 0.38
C LYS A 107 9.76 -4.38 0.44
N ILE A 108 9.28 -3.76 1.53
CA ILE A 108 7.86 -3.39 1.67
C ILE A 108 7.49 -2.30 0.67
N LYS A 109 8.31 -1.25 0.53
CA LYS A 109 8.11 -0.18 -0.45
C LYS A 109 8.07 -0.72 -1.88
N GLU A 110 8.99 -1.61 -2.24
CA GLU A 110 9.01 -2.23 -3.58
C GLU A 110 7.74 -3.05 -3.85
N ARG A 111 7.32 -3.90 -2.90
CA ARG A 111 6.11 -4.72 -3.03
C ARG A 111 4.84 -3.88 -3.13
N THR A 112 4.72 -2.85 -2.30
CA THR A 112 3.55 -1.96 -2.30
C THR A 112 3.48 -1.13 -3.57
N GLU A 113 4.62 -0.63 -4.07
CA GLU A 113 4.68 0.10 -5.34
C GLU A 113 4.32 -0.79 -6.53
N ARG A 114 4.84 -2.02 -6.57
CA ARG A 114 4.50 -3.00 -7.61
C ARG A 114 3.01 -3.31 -7.63
N LYS A 115 2.42 -3.60 -6.46
CA LYS A 115 0.96 -3.83 -6.34
C LYS A 115 0.14 -2.62 -6.83
N LYS A 116 0.51 -1.40 -6.43
CA LYS A 116 -0.17 -0.17 -6.86
C LYS A 116 -0.09 0.04 -8.38
N ARG A 117 1.05 -0.30 -9.01
CA ARG A 117 1.22 -0.23 -10.47
C ARG A 117 0.34 -1.25 -11.19
N GLU A 118 0.34 -2.50 -10.73
CA GLU A 118 -0.48 -3.59 -11.30
C GLU A 118 -1.99 -3.30 -11.18
N GLU A 119 -2.44 -2.77 -10.04
CA GLU A 119 -3.84 -2.40 -9.82
C GLU A 119 -4.29 -1.25 -10.73
N LYS A 120 -3.44 -0.23 -10.90
CA LYS A 120 -3.70 0.89 -11.82
C LYS A 120 -3.85 0.40 -13.26
N GLU A 121 -2.97 -0.50 -13.70
CA GLU A 121 -3.03 -1.09 -15.03
C GLU A 121 -4.30 -1.93 -15.24
N ASN A 122 -4.67 -2.74 -14.24
CA ASN A 122 -5.88 -3.56 -14.31
C ASN A 122 -7.16 -2.69 -14.35
N ASN A 123 -7.20 -1.62 -13.56
CA ASN A 123 -8.31 -0.66 -13.56
C ASN A 123 -8.43 0.03 -14.93
N GLU A 124 -7.31 0.46 -15.53
CA GLU A 124 -7.32 1.07 -16.86
C GLU A 124 -7.81 0.10 -17.95
N LYS A 125 -7.37 -1.17 -17.92
CA LYS A 125 -7.86 -2.20 -18.84
C LYS A 125 -9.36 -2.45 -18.69
N LYS A 126 -9.87 -2.47 -17.45
CA LYS A 126 -11.30 -2.65 -17.16
C LYS A 126 -12.14 -1.48 -17.70
N ILE A 127 -11.66 -0.24 -17.55
CA ILE A 127 -12.32 0.96 -18.12
C ILE A 127 -12.32 0.91 -19.65
N ARG A 128 -11.20 0.53 -20.28
CA ARG A 128 -11.12 0.39 -21.75
C ARG A 128 -12.05 -0.71 -22.28
N ALA A 129 -12.11 -1.87 -21.62
CA ALA A 129 -12.98 -2.97 -22.02
C ALA A 129 -14.48 -2.60 -21.89
N ALA A 130 -14.85 -1.90 -20.82
CA ALA A 130 -16.21 -1.38 -20.65
C ALA A 130 -16.59 -0.38 -21.75
N ASN A 131 -15.66 0.48 -22.18
CA ASN A 131 -15.92 1.42 -23.27
C ASN A 131 -16.05 0.72 -24.64
N VAL A 132 -15.27 -0.33 -24.92
CA VAL A 132 -15.38 -1.11 -26.17
C VAL A 132 -16.72 -1.86 -26.25
N ALA A 133 -17.24 -2.38 -25.14
CA ALA A 133 -18.54 -3.05 -25.10
C ALA A 133 -19.75 -2.11 -25.37
N THR A 134 -19.57 -0.78 -25.38
CA THR A 134 -20.63 0.19 -25.72
C THR A 134 -20.68 0.59 -27.19
N VAL A 135 -19.78 0.05 -28.03
CA VAL A 135 -19.63 0.46 -29.44
C VAL A 135 -20.54 -0.29 -30.40
N ASP A 136 -21.07 -1.47 -30.06
CA ASP A 136 -21.84 -2.29 -31.02
C ASP A 136 -23.28 -2.57 -30.58
N THR A 137 -24.17 -1.60 -30.78
CA THR A 137 -25.55 -1.90 -31.22
C THR A 137 -26.13 -0.68 -31.94
N SER A 138 -26.10 -0.72 -33.28
CA SER A 138 -27.09 -0.20 -34.24
C SER A 138 -26.38 0.27 -35.51
N GLY A 139 -26.09 -0.68 -36.41
CA GLY A 139 -25.93 -0.36 -37.81
C GLY A 139 -27.19 0.34 -38.29
N THR A 140 -27.07 1.61 -38.68
CA THR A 140 -28.15 2.32 -39.37
C THR A 140 -27.51 3.02 -40.55
N SER A 141 -28.00 2.70 -41.74
CA SER A 141 -27.60 3.23 -43.03
C SER A 141 -27.40 4.75 -42.97
N HIS A 142 -26.24 5.22 -43.41
CA HIS A 142 -25.86 6.63 -43.41
C HIS A 142 -26.75 7.37 -44.44
N ASP A 143 -27.86 7.96 -43.99
CA ASP A 143 -28.63 8.94 -44.78
C ASP A 143 -28.04 10.32 -44.51
N ASP A 144 -27.35 10.89 -45.49
CA ASP A 144 -26.54 12.12 -45.40
C ASP A 144 -27.36 13.41 -45.18
N ARG A 145 -28.65 13.27 -44.86
CA ARG A 145 -29.62 14.37 -44.79
C ARG A 145 -30.05 14.75 -43.37
N TYR A 146 -29.65 13.99 -42.35
CA TYR A 146 -30.05 14.25 -40.97
C TYR A 146 -28.89 14.14 -39.98
N VAL A 147 -28.91 15.05 -38.99
CA VAL A 147 -27.99 15.00 -37.85
C VAL A 147 -28.42 13.89 -36.92
N THR A 148 -27.52 12.96 -36.61
CA THR A 148 -27.80 11.86 -35.68
C THR A 148 -27.21 12.18 -34.31
N ALA A 149 -28.03 12.12 -33.26
CA ALA A 149 -27.62 12.32 -31.87
C ALA A 149 -27.74 11.00 -31.08
N LYS A 150 -26.66 10.58 -30.43
CA LYS A 150 -26.61 9.38 -29.58
C LYS A 150 -26.28 9.78 -28.14
N TYR A 151 -27.12 9.36 -27.20
CA TYR A 151 -26.85 9.54 -25.77
C TYR A 151 -26.05 8.35 -25.22
N ILE A 152 -24.89 8.63 -24.64
CA ILE A 152 -24.00 7.64 -24.04
C ILE A 152 -24.12 7.78 -22.53
N ARG A 153 -24.73 6.79 -21.87
CA ARG A 153 -24.96 6.83 -20.42
C ARG A 153 -23.66 6.54 -19.66
N GLY A 154 -23.22 7.47 -18.81
CA GLY A 154 -22.06 7.28 -17.93
C GLY A 154 -22.42 6.54 -16.64
N GLN A 155 -21.41 5.98 -15.97
CA GLN A 155 -21.59 5.16 -14.76
C GLN A 155 -22.15 5.93 -13.54
N PHE A 156 -22.12 7.27 -13.57
CA PHE A 156 -22.56 8.15 -12.47
C PHE A 156 -23.79 9.02 -12.84
N GLY A 157 -24.65 8.54 -13.73
CA GLY A 157 -25.92 9.23 -14.06
C GLY A 157 -25.80 10.43 -15.01
N ALA A 158 -24.61 11.02 -15.15
CA ALA A 158 -24.31 11.97 -16.21
C ALA A 158 -23.81 11.22 -17.47
N GLY A 159 -24.50 11.39 -18.59
CA GLY A 159 -24.10 10.87 -19.89
C GLY A 159 -23.53 11.95 -20.82
N GLN A 160 -22.89 11.51 -21.91
CA GLN A 160 -22.37 12.38 -22.96
C GLN A 160 -23.27 12.29 -24.20
N LEU A 161 -23.63 13.45 -24.77
CA LEU A 161 -24.33 13.51 -26.05
C LEU A 161 -23.29 13.55 -27.19
N LYS A 162 -23.28 12.50 -28.01
CA LYS A 162 -22.45 12.46 -29.22
C LYS A 162 -23.33 12.81 -30.42
N VAL A 163 -22.99 13.89 -31.11
CA VAL A 163 -23.68 14.35 -32.31
C VAL A 163 -22.78 14.13 -33.52
N THR A 164 -23.27 13.43 -34.53
CA THR A 164 -22.57 13.22 -35.81
C THR A 164 -23.20 14.12 -36.86
N TYR A 165 -22.37 14.96 -37.49
CA TYR A 165 -22.78 15.84 -38.57
C TYR A 165 -22.29 15.28 -39.92
N PRO A 166 -23.07 15.41 -41.00
CA PRO A 166 -22.56 15.15 -42.35
C PRO A 166 -21.43 16.14 -42.67
N GLN A 167 -20.44 15.71 -43.43
CA GLN A 167 -19.39 16.63 -43.88
C GLN A 167 -20.00 17.62 -44.88
N LEU A 168 -19.80 18.90 -44.62
CA LEU A 168 -20.24 19.95 -45.53
C LEU A 168 -19.22 20.05 -46.67
N ASP A 169 -19.69 19.98 -47.92
CA ASP A 169 -18.85 20.28 -49.08
C ASP A 169 -18.46 21.76 -49.06
N PHE A 170 -17.30 22.04 -48.49
CA PHE A 170 -16.81 23.39 -48.30
C PHE A 170 -16.26 23.94 -49.62
N SER A 171 -17.05 24.78 -50.29
CA SER A 171 -16.62 25.56 -51.45
C SER A 171 -16.28 27.00 -51.02
N PRO A 172 -14.99 27.38 -50.93
CA PRO A 172 -14.60 28.74 -50.54
C PRO A 172 -15.05 29.79 -51.55
N THR A 173 -15.38 29.40 -52.79
CA THR A 173 -15.91 30.31 -53.81
C THR A 173 -17.27 30.90 -53.43
N ALA A 174 -18.05 30.21 -52.59
CA ALA A 174 -19.32 30.70 -52.06
C ALA A 174 -19.17 31.73 -50.92
N LEU A 175 -17.94 31.92 -50.42
CA LEU A 175 -17.61 32.85 -49.33
C LEU A 175 -16.94 34.14 -49.81
N PHE A 176 -16.82 34.35 -51.13
CA PHE A 176 -16.54 35.67 -51.66
C PHE A 176 -17.76 36.56 -51.40
N ALA A 177 -17.83 37.14 -50.21
CA ALA A 177 -18.48 38.42 -50.05
C ALA A 177 -17.74 39.35 -51.02
N LEU A 178 -18.36 39.67 -52.16
CA LEU A 178 -17.99 40.88 -52.89
C LEU A 178 -17.99 41.97 -51.82
N GLY A 179 -16.79 42.45 -51.46
CA GLY A 179 -16.64 43.46 -50.43
C GLY A 179 -17.64 44.58 -50.69
N SER A 180 -18.22 45.15 -49.62
CA SER A 180 -19.16 46.26 -49.77
C SER A 180 -18.55 47.29 -50.73
N PRO A 181 -19.25 47.67 -51.81
CA PRO A 181 -18.67 48.52 -52.82
C PRO A 181 -18.17 49.80 -52.17
N ILE A 182 -16.85 50.04 -52.25
CA ILE A 182 -16.25 51.29 -51.82
C ILE A 182 -16.68 52.32 -52.85
N ALA A 183 -17.51 53.27 -52.44
CA ALA A 183 -17.87 54.41 -53.27
C ALA A 183 -16.63 55.25 -53.52
N VAL A 184 -16.25 55.37 -54.79
CA VAL A 184 -15.36 56.41 -55.33
C VAL A 184 -16.01 57.05 -56.53
#